data_AF-A0AA37QD50-F1
#
_entry.id   AF-A0AA37QD50-F1
#
_cell.length_a   1.000
_cell.length_b   1.000
_cell.length_c   1.000
_cell.angle_alpha   90.00
_cell.angle_beta   90.00
_cell.angle_gamma   90.00
#
_symmetry.space_group_name_H-M   'P 1'
#
loop_
_entity.id
_entity.type
_entity.pdbx_description
1 polymer ?
#
loop_
_entity_poly.entity_id
_entity_poly.type
_entity_poly.pdbx_seq_one_letter_code
_entity_poly.pdbx_strand_id
1 'polypeptide(L)'
;MPSLAPPDPRPAAVAADPPGAAPSGAAARRVPWQRALASLVLVACAAWSARLLWWARDYVPMWDARIYAECAVSAAERPFALEALRCGGHPSHAYIGVLSLLQRLDVGNPQLLLLANAALLALGAVAFARLLRSAFPDEEVALERALLVGALLLDPAVLSSVLHVNVDVGVLAFLVGAAAALAERRLWIAALFGLLASFSKETGALLYAALAAIHVAVLALPQPVPRPVRLGAYAGVLGALLSVLLVPWGPWSAPLAVGVALAAARLASGTPWRIDGRRWLAVAATHAPLALPPVLYAAHLLWRGHANAAGGALWAGTSGGDVAQMLLHPQLGPEARTFLALILVLNFHWIPSVALAADLAVGLRRFVARLAPRTVPHARADAVMVVTLFAVAAVYLVTRFPSLVMARYVVPVFPYVFAAALASLLRLRVPAVARRVALAAFVALLAWSARATPDPVSRALWGTYRVGRHELLYVNSFAGTCCGRGLNQAIYNLEFLRFAQLTQAALSHVRPVATGRTLVLPGPADWLSINALDRDERRRLRGRDLTVPTLMRAQDLADGRALPDTAWFLDVAYFPGDAELARVARLYHVGAPDSLWIDGYGIGVRRLVRRADAGSAPR
;
A
#
# COMPACT_ATOMS: atom_id res chain seq x y z
N MET A 1 22.00 79.03 -5.57
CA MET A 1 21.57 77.79 -6.23
C MET A 1 22.81 76.98 -6.60
N PRO A 2 23.10 75.85 -5.93
CA PRO A 2 24.06 74.87 -6.43
C PRO A 2 23.36 73.70 -7.12
N SER A 3 23.88 73.34 -8.29
CA SER A 3 23.44 72.24 -9.16
C SER A 3 23.75 70.88 -8.51
N LEU A 4 22.72 70.06 -8.30
CA LEU A 4 22.82 68.66 -7.90
C LEU A 4 22.90 67.80 -9.17
N ALA A 5 24.06 67.21 -9.43
CA ALA A 5 24.24 66.17 -10.45
C ALA A 5 23.66 64.83 -9.97
N PRO A 6 23.07 64.01 -10.86
CA PRO A 6 22.48 62.71 -10.49
C PRO A 6 23.57 61.63 -10.27
N PRO A 7 23.31 60.63 -9.41
CA PRO A 7 24.25 59.55 -9.14
C PRO A 7 24.35 58.55 -10.31
N ASP A 8 25.59 58.20 -10.64
CA ASP A 8 26.02 57.25 -11.67
C ASP A 8 25.66 55.79 -11.28
N PRO A 9 24.82 55.06 -12.05
CA PRO A 9 24.44 53.69 -11.73
C PRO A 9 25.46 52.70 -12.31
N ARG A 10 26.61 52.53 -11.64
CA ARG A 10 27.55 51.46 -11.99
C ARG A 10 27.12 50.15 -11.30
N PRO A 11 26.81 49.07 -12.06
CA PRO A 11 26.57 47.76 -11.47
C PRO A 11 27.86 47.22 -10.85
N ALA A 12 27.77 46.76 -9.60
CA ALA A 12 28.85 46.06 -8.93
C ALA A 12 29.23 44.82 -9.76
N ALA A 13 30.47 44.80 -10.25
CA ALA A 13 31.04 43.67 -10.96
C ALA A 13 31.00 42.44 -10.05
N VAL A 14 30.16 41.47 -10.40
CA VAL A 14 30.19 40.13 -9.83
C VAL A 14 31.52 39.52 -10.24
N ALA A 15 32.41 39.31 -9.27
CA ALA A 15 33.66 38.61 -9.47
C ALA A 15 33.37 37.24 -10.09
N ALA A 16 33.83 37.04 -11.33
CA ALA A 16 33.76 35.76 -12.00
C ALA A 16 34.61 34.76 -11.21
N ASP A 17 34.01 33.65 -10.80
CA ASP A 17 34.75 32.52 -10.21
C ASP A 17 35.87 32.09 -11.19
N PRO A 18 37.10 31.85 -10.70
CA PRO A 18 38.21 31.44 -11.55
C PRO A 18 37.88 30.12 -12.26
N PRO A 19 38.22 29.99 -13.56
CA PRO A 19 37.93 28.80 -14.33
C PRO A 19 38.66 27.58 -13.75
N GLY A 20 37.87 26.65 -13.21
CA GLY A 20 38.09 25.20 -13.27
C GLY A 20 39.44 24.69 -12.78
N ALA A 21 39.62 24.59 -11.47
CA ALA A 21 40.55 23.60 -10.92
C ALA A 21 40.13 22.21 -11.41
N ALA A 22 40.99 21.56 -12.21
CA ALA A 22 40.76 20.23 -12.75
C ALA A 22 40.38 19.27 -11.60
N PRO A 23 39.28 18.49 -11.72
CA PRO A 23 38.86 17.58 -10.67
C PRO A 23 40.00 16.60 -10.38
N SER A 24 40.50 16.64 -9.14
CA SER A 24 41.55 15.74 -8.67
C SER A 24 41.24 14.29 -9.09
N GLY A 25 42.23 13.56 -9.64
CA GLY A 25 42.05 12.21 -10.20
C GLY A 25 41.45 11.16 -9.25
N ALA A 26 41.36 11.46 -7.95
CA ALA A 26 40.66 10.65 -6.96
C ALA A 26 39.13 10.65 -7.11
N ALA A 27 38.53 11.72 -7.65
CA ALA A 27 37.09 11.80 -7.89
C ALA A 27 36.65 10.91 -9.08
N ALA A 28 37.47 10.86 -10.14
CA ALA A 28 37.17 10.08 -11.35
C ALA A 28 37.13 8.56 -11.12
N ARG A 29 37.97 8.03 -10.22
CA ARG A 29 38.03 6.58 -9.92
C ARG A 29 36.90 6.05 -9.01
N ARG A 30 36.19 6.92 -8.28
CA ARG A 30 35.15 6.48 -7.30
C ARG A 30 33.82 6.11 -7.94
N VAL A 31 33.51 6.64 -9.13
CA VAL A 31 32.22 6.49 -9.80
C VAL A 31 31.97 5.06 -10.35
N PRO A 32 32.94 4.37 -10.99
CA PRO A 32 32.70 3.02 -11.54
C PRO A 32 32.35 1.97 -10.47
N TRP A 33 33.04 2.00 -9.33
CA TRP A 33 32.81 1.08 -8.21
C TRP A 33 31.40 1.22 -7.62
N GLN A 34 30.93 2.45 -7.40
CA GLN A 34 29.60 2.68 -6.81
C GLN A 34 28.48 2.17 -7.73
N ARG A 35 28.63 2.33 -9.05
CA ARG A 35 27.69 1.79 -10.03
C ARG A 35 27.67 0.26 -10.03
N ALA A 36 28.84 -0.38 -10.01
CA ALA A 36 28.94 -1.84 -9.94
C ALA A 36 28.27 -2.38 -8.67
N LEU A 37 28.54 -1.76 -7.51
CA LEU A 37 27.93 -2.13 -6.24
C LEU A 37 26.41 -1.89 -6.24
N ALA A 38 25.95 -0.76 -6.78
CA ALA A 38 24.51 -0.47 -6.92
C ALA A 38 23.81 -1.53 -7.78
N SER A 39 24.39 -1.93 -8.91
CA SER A 39 23.88 -3.02 -9.76
C SER A 39 23.87 -4.35 -9.03
N LEU A 40 24.93 -4.69 -8.29
CA LEU A 40 25.00 -5.92 -7.49
C LEU A 40 23.89 -5.96 -6.43
N VAL A 41 23.66 -4.86 -5.71
CA VAL A 41 22.57 -4.74 -4.73
C VAL A 41 21.20 -4.97 -5.38
N LEU A 42 20.95 -4.35 -6.53
CA LEU A 42 19.69 -4.53 -7.26
C LEU A 42 19.48 -5.98 -7.69
N VAL A 43 20.50 -6.62 -8.26
CA VAL A 43 20.43 -8.02 -8.69
C VAL A 43 20.22 -8.93 -7.47
N ALA A 44 20.94 -8.71 -6.37
CA ALA A 44 20.78 -9.50 -5.15
C ALA A 44 19.37 -9.38 -4.56
N CYS A 45 18.83 -8.16 -4.46
CA CYS A 45 17.48 -7.93 -3.95
C CYS A 45 16.41 -8.54 -4.88
N ALA A 46 16.56 -8.37 -6.20
CA ALA A 46 15.65 -8.95 -7.18
C ALA A 46 15.68 -10.48 -7.15
N ALA A 47 16.87 -11.10 -7.07
CA ALA A 47 17.02 -12.54 -6.97
C ALA A 47 16.42 -13.08 -5.67
N TRP A 48 16.61 -12.38 -4.54
CA TRP A 48 16.01 -12.77 -3.27
C TRP A 48 14.49 -12.65 -3.29
N SER A 49 13.95 -11.55 -3.83
CA SER A 49 12.51 -11.35 -4.06
C SER A 49 11.93 -12.48 -4.91
N ALA A 50 12.54 -12.77 -6.06
CA ALA A 50 12.14 -13.85 -6.95
C ALA A 50 12.17 -15.23 -6.26
N ARG A 51 13.20 -15.50 -5.45
CA ARG A 51 13.30 -16.74 -4.66
C ARG A 51 12.16 -16.85 -3.65
N LEU A 52 11.83 -15.78 -2.94
CA LEU A 52 10.73 -15.75 -1.97
C LEU A 52 9.37 -15.99 -2.65
N LEU A 53 9.13 -15.34 -3.79
CA LEU A 53 7.90 -15.55 -4.58
C LEU A 53 7.83 -16.99 -5.12
N TRP A 54 8.92 -17.51 -5.68
CA TRP A 54 9.00 -18.87 -6.22
C TRP A 54 8.79 -19.96 -5.16
N TRP A 55 9.23 -19.72 -3.92
CA TRP A 55 8.96 -20.61 -2.79
C TRP A 55 7.46 -20.78 -2.54
N ALA A 56 6.66 -19.75 -2.83
CA ALA A 56 5.21 -19.73 -2.66
C ALA A 56 4.43 -19.99 -3.97
N ARG A 57 5.07 -20.53 -5.02
CA ARG A 57 4.44 -20.75 -6.34
C ARG A 57 3.19 -21.62 -6.34
N ASP A 58 3.08 -22.54 -5.37
CA ASP A 58 1.95 -23.47 -5.25
C ASP A 58 0.84 -22.91 -4.35
N TYR A 59 0.96 -21.66 -3.89
CA TYR A 59 -0.06 -20.99 -3.12
C TYR A 59 -1.32 -20.76 -3.97
N VAL A 60 -2.46 -21.24 -3.48
CA VAL A 60 -3.78 -20.99 -4.06
C VAL A 60 -4.41 -19.82 -3.30
N PRO A 61 -4.81 -18.74 -4.00
CA PRO A 61 -5.46 -17.59 -3.38
C PRO A 61 -6.65 -17.95 -2.48
N MET A 62 -6.61 -17.47 -1.24
CA MET A 62 -7.70 -17.51 -0.24
C MET A 62 -8.16 -16.09 0.12
N TRP A 63 -9.23 -15.97 0.91
CA TRP A 63 -9.79 -14.68 1.34
C TRP A 63 -10.08 -13.76 0.14
N ASP A 64 -9.81 -12.45 0.24
CA ASP A 64 -10.10 -11.52 -0.84
C ASP A 64 -9.29 -11.81 -2.10
N ALA A 65 -8.09 -12.42 -1.97
CA ALA A 65 -7.32 -12.78 -3.17
C ALA A 65 -8.02 -13.83 -4.01
N ARG A 66 -8.85 -14.68 -3.38
CA ARG A 66 -9.71 -15.61 -4.11
C ARG A 66 -10.70 -14.88 -5.02
N ILE A 67 -11.31 -13.79 -4.55
CA ILE A 67 -12.25 -12.99 -5.35
C ILE A 67 -11.56 -12.50 -6.63
N TYR A 68 -10.40 -11.86 -6.48
CA TYR A 68 -9.68 -11.31 -7.63
C TYR A 68 -9.12 -12.40 -8.57
N ALA A 69 -8.67 -13.53 -8.00
CA ALA A 69 -8.22 -14.68 -8.78
C ALA A 69 -9.36 -15.29 -9.60
N GLU A 70 -10.52 -15.53 -8.99
CA GLU A 70 -11.71 -16.07 -9.66
C GLU A 70 -12.25 -15.11 -10.73
N CYS A 71 -12.24 -13.80 -10.49
CA CYS A 71 -12.57 -12.81 -11.52
C CYS A 71 -11.62 -12.90 -12.73
N ALA A 72 -10.30 -12.97 -12.50
CA ALA A 72 -9.32 -13.07 -13.58
C ALA A 72 -9.49 -14.37 -14.39
N VAL A 73 -9.73 -15.49 -13.70
CA VAL A 73 -10.04 -16.79 -14.33
C VAL A 73 -11.33 -16.70 -15.14
N SER A 74 -12.41 -16.17 -14.57
CA SER A 74 -13.70 -16.03 -15.27
C SER A 74 -13.61 -15.10 -16.48
N ALA A 75 -12.80 -14.05 -16.41
CA ALA A 75 -12.57 -13.15 -17.54
C ALA A 75 -11.72 -13.80 -18.65
N ALA A 76 -10.83 -14.74 -18.29
CA ALA A 76 -10.05 -15.51 -19.25
C ALA A 76 -10.90 -16.56 -20.00
N GLU A 77 -11.90 -17.16 -19.34
CA GLU A 77 -12.79 -18.18 -19.92
C GLU A 77 -13.78 -17.62 -20.95
N ARG A 78 -14.07 -16.32 -20.94
CA ARG A 78 -15.13 -15.70 -21.74
C ARG A 78 -14.57 -14.85 -22.90
N PRO A 79 -15.36 -14.61 -23.96
CA PRO A 79 -15.06 -13.54 -24.91
C PRO A 79 -14.79 -12.22 -24.18
N PHE A 80 -13.91 -11.38 -24.74
CA PHE A 80 -13.56 -10.12 -24.11
C PHE A 80 -14.80 -9.26 -23.87
N ALA A 81 -15.04 -8.95 -22.60
CA ALA A 81 -16.09 -8.02 -22.18
C ALA A 81 -15.51 -7.12 -21.09
N LEU A 82 -15.60 -5.80 -21.27
CA LEU A 82 -15.03 -4.83 -20.35
C LEU A 82 -15.56 -5.04 -18.91
N GLU A 83 -16.87 -5.30 -18.78
CA GLU A 83 -17.51 -5.53 -17.49
C GLU A 83 -17.01 -6.78 -16.76
N ALA A 84 -16.54 -7.80 -17.49
CA ALA A 84 -15.97 -9.00 -16.88
C ALA A 84 -14.63 -8.73 -16.16
N LEU A 85 -13.99 -7.58 -16.44
CA LEU A 85 -12.76 -7.16 -15.78
C LEU A 85 -13.04 -6.33 -14.50
N ARG A 86 -14.30 -6.01 -14.21
CA ARG A 86 -14.72 -5.37 -12.97
C ARG A 86 -14.91 -6.44 -11.89
N CYS A 87 -14.16 -6.33 -10.79
CA CYS A 87 -14.11 -7.35 -9.76
C CYS A 87 -14.37 -6.79 -8.37
N GLY A 88 -15.20 -7.47 -7.59
CA GLY A 88 -15.53 -7.05 -6.22
C GLY A 88 -16.17 -5.65 -6.15
N GLY A 89 -16.82 -5.19 -7.23
CA GLY A 89 -17.36 -3.84 -7.32
C GLY A 89 -16.33 -2.75 -7.65
N HIS A 90 -15.03 -3.06 -7.71
CA HIS A 90 -13.98 -2.09 -8.01
C HIS A 90 -13.78 -1.88 -9.51
N PRO A 91 -13.34 -0.69 -9.95
CA PRO A 91 -12.94 -0.42 -11.32
C PRO A 91 -11.58 -1.09 -11.60
N SER A 92 -11.53 -2.42 -11.60
CA SER A 92 -10.31 -3.23 -11.64
C SER A 92 -9.84 -3.63 -13.05
N HIS A 93 -10.37 -2.96 -14.07
CA HIS A 93 -10.22 -3.32 -15.48
C HIS A 93 -8.78 -3.52 -15.93
N ALA A 94 -7.88 -2.59 -15.59
CA ALA A 94 -6.47 -2.65 -15.97
C ALA A 94 -5.76 -3.80 -15.25
N TYR A 95 -5.95 -3.94 -13.94
CA TYR A 95 -5.31 -4.99 -13.15
C TYR A 95 -5.79 -6.40 -13.56
N ILE A 96 -7.11 -6.62 -13.59
CA ILE A 96 -7.69 -7.92 -13.98
C ILE A 96 -7.44 -8.20 -15.45
N GLY A 97 -7.37 -7.18 -16.31
CA GLY A 97 -6.95 -7.31 -17.71
C GLY A 97 -5.56 -7.96 -17.85
N VAL A 98 -4.58 -7.49 -17.07
CA VAL A 98 -3.23 -8.08 -17.06
C VAL A 98 -3.25 -9.54 -16.58
N LEU A 99 -3.96 -9.82 -15.48
CA LEU A 99 -4.04 -11.18 -14.94
C LEU A 99 -4.75 -12.15 -15.91
N SER A 100 -5.90 -11.74 -16.44
CA SER A 100 -6.73 -12.56 -17.33
C SER A 100 -6.01 -12.88 -18.64
N LEU A 101 -5.18 -11.97 -19.15
CA LEU A 101 -4.37 -12.21 -20.35
C LEU A 101 -3.43 -13.41 -20.15
N LEU A 102 -2.76 -13.50 -19.00
CA LEU A 102 -1.89 -14.65 -18.70
C LEU A 102 -2.72 -15.91 -18.40
N GLN A 103 -3.86 -15.79 -17.71
CA GLN A 103 -4.75 -16.92 -17.44
C GLN A 103 -5.34 -17.56 -18.70
N ARG A 104 -5.35 -16.88 -19.85
CA ARG A 104 -5.73 -17.49 -21.13
C ARG A 104 -4.77 -18.59 -21.60
N LEU A 105 -3.55 -18.64 -21.08
CA LEU A 105 -2.58 -19.68 -21.42
C LEU A 105 -2.87 -21.00 -20.71
N ASP A 106 -3.30 -20.93 -19.44
CA ASP A 106 -3.70 -22.07 -18.62
C ASP A 106 -4.65 -21.61 -17.51
N VAL A 107 -5.95 -21.82 -17.74
CA VAL A 107 -7.03 -21.26 -16.92
C VAL A 107 -7.05 -21.90 -15.54
N GLY A 108 -6.98 -21.07 -14.49
CA GLY A 108 -6.98 -21.53 -13.11
C GLY A 108 -5.59 -21.85 -12.56
N ASN A 109 -4.52 -21.65 -13.34
CA ASN A 109 -3.16 -21.88 -12.90
C ASN A 109 -2.68 -20.73 -11.97
N PRO A 110 -2.43 -20.99 -10.67
CA PRO A 110 -2.01 -19.96 -9.73
C PRO A 110 -0.62 -19.40 -10.02
N GLN A 111 0.26 -20.16 -10.67
CA GLN A 111 1.61 -19.71 -11.01
C GLN A 111 1.58 -18.59 -12.06
N LEU A 112 0.61 -18.62 -12.98
CA LEU A 112 0.43 -17.56 -13.97
C LEU A 112 -0.13 -16.26 -13.34
N LEU A 113 -0.96 -16.37 -12.30
CA LEU A 113 -1.37 -15.20 -11.50
C LEU A 113 -0.17 -14.59 -10.77
N LEU A 114 0.67 -15.44 -10.15
CA LEU A 114 1.89 -15.00 -9.49
C LEU A 114 2.86 -14.34 -10.48
N LEU A 115 3.04 -14.95 -11.66
CA LEU A 115 3.92 -14.40 -12.70
C LEU A 115 3.45 -13.01 -13.15
N ALA A 116 2.13 -12.82 -13.35
CA ALA A 116 1.57 -11.52 -13.70
C ALA A 116 1.82 -10.46 -12.61
N ASN A 117 1.59 -10.79 -11.33
CA ASN A 117 1.88 -9.87 -10.23
C ASN A 117 3.37 -9.60 -10.05
N ALA A 118 4.24 -10.61 -10.22
CA ALA A 118 5.68 -10.45 -10.18
C ALA A 118 6.18 -9.53 -11.31
N ALA A 119 5.59 -9.64 -12.50
CA ALA A 119 5.87 -8.73 -13.61
C ALA A 119 5.43 -7.28 -13.30
N LEU A 120 4.27 -7.08 -12.66
CA LEU A 120 3.83 -5.77 -12.18
C LEU A 120 4.77 -5.20 -11.10
N LEU A 121 5.25 -6.02 -10.16
CA LEU A 121 6.26 -5.60 -9.18
C LEU A 121 7.56 -5.18 -9.88
N ALA A 122 8.05 -5.97 -10.84
CA ALA A 122 9.25 -5.64 -11.61
C ALA A 122 9.08 -4.32 -12.38
N LEU A 123 7.92 -4.10 -13.01
CA LEU A 123 7.57 -2.83 -13.66
C LEU A 123 7.59 -1.66 -12.66
N GLY A 124 6.98 -1.84 -11.48
CA GLY A 124 6.99 -0.85 -10.41
C GLY A 124 8.40 -0.54 -9.90
N ALA A 125 9.25 -1.55 -9.73
CA ALA A 125 10.64 -1.39 -9.30
C ALA A 125 11.50 -0.65 -10.34
N VAL A 126 11.34 -0.97 -11.63
CA VAL A 126 12.00 -0.24 -12.73
C VAL A 126 11.53 1.21 -12.78
N ALA A 127 10.23 1.45 -12.67
CA ALA A 127 9.67 2.80 -12.61
C ALA A 127 10.20 3.56 -11.38
N PHE A 128 10.32 2.91 -10.22
CA PHE A 128 10.86 3.54 -9.03
C PHE A 128 12.34 3.90 -9.18
N ALA A 129 13.14 3.01 -9.76
CA ALA A 129 14.54 3.28 -10.08
C ALA A 129 14.69 4.51 -11.00
N ARG A 130 13.79 4.65 -11.99
CA ARG A 130 13.73 5.81 -12.91
C ARG A 130 13.30 7.09 -12.21
N LEU A 131 12.28 7.02 -11.34
CA LEU A 131 11.86 8.14 -10.50
C LEU A 131 13.02 8.64 -9.62
N LEU A 132 13.70 7.73 -8.92
CA LEU A 132 14.83 8.06 -8.07
C LEU A 132 16.00 8.64 -8.87
N ARG A 133 16.31 8.11 -10.06
CA ARG A 133 17.35 8.68 -10.94
C ARG A 133 17.00 10.08 -11.43
N SER A 134 15.72 10.32 -11.74
CA SER A 134 15.25 11.65 -12.15
C SER A 134 15.24 12.66 -10.99
N ALA A 135 14.89 12.22 -9.78
CA ALA A 135 14.85 13.09 -8.59
C ALA A 135 16.24 13.35 -8.01
N PHE A 136 17.12 12.35 -8.05
CA PHE A 136 18.48 12.38 -7.51
C PHE A 136 19.47 11.95 -8.59
N PRO A 137 19.81 12.82 -9.57
CA PRO A 137 20.58 12.42 -10.75
C PRO A 137 22.07 12.14 -10.49
N ASP A 138 22.63 12.66 -9.39
CA ASP A 138 24.06 12.55 -9.15
C ASP A 138 24.52 11.10 -8.90
N GLU A 139 25.69 10.72 -9.38
CA GLU A 139 26.21 9.36 -9.25
C GLU A 139 26.61 9.01 -7.81
N GLU A 140 26.94 10.01 -7.00
CA GLU A 140 27.35 9.81 -5.60
C GLU A 140 26.28 9.15 -4.73
N VAL A 141 25.01 9.25 -5.13
CA VAL A 141 23.86 8.65 -4.43
C VAL A 141 23.30 7.41 -5.15
N ALA A 142 24.03 6.85 -6.12
CA ALA A 142 23.60 5.67 -6.88
C ALA A 142 23.32 4.45 -6.00
N LEU A 143 24.16 4.21 -4.99
CA LEU A 143 23.98 3.11 -4.05
C LEU A 143 22.73 3.32 -3.18
N GLU A 144 22.53 4.51 -2.65
CA GLU A 144 21.31 4.85 -1.89
C GLU A 144 20.04 4.64 -2.73
N ARG A 145 20.05 5.02 -4.01
CA ARG A 145 18.93 4.73 -4.93
C ARG A 145 18.69 3.22 -5.07
N ALA A 146 19.76 2.44 -5.29
CA ALA A 146 19.66 0.98 -5.42
C ALA A 146 19.12 0.32 -4.15
N LEU A 147 19.55 0.78 -2.97
CA LEU A 147 19.04 0.30 -1.69
C LEU A 147 17.56 0.59 -1.50
N LEU A 148 17.05 1.76 -1.92
CA LEU A 148 15.60 2.05 -1.84
C LEU A 148 14.77 1.19 -2.79
N VAL A 149 15.26 0.91 -4.00
CA VAL A 149 14.59 -0.05 -4.91
C VAL A 149 14.63 -1.45 -4.31
N GLY A 150 15.76 -1.84 -3.70
CA GLY A 150 15.88 -3.08 -2.93
C GLY A 150 14.88 -3.15 -1.77
N ALA A 151 14.67 -2.04 -1.06
CA ALA A 151 13.67 -1.94 0.00
C ALA A 151 12.27 -2.22 -0.55
N LEU A 152 11.88 -1.61 -1.68
CA LEU A 152 10.59 -1.89 -2.32
C LEU A 152 10.45 -3.36 -2.74
N LEU A 153 11.50 -3.97 -3.30
CA LEU A 153 11.50 -5.37 -3.75
C LEU A 153 11.41 -6.39 -2.62
N LEU A 154 11.88 -6.01 -1.43
CA LEU A 154 11.97 -6.88 -0.25
C LEU A 154 11.00 -6.50 0.87
N ASP A 155 10.19 -5.46 0.65
CA ASP A 155 9.18 -5.02 1.60
C ASP A 155 8.16 -6.16 1.84
N PRO A 156 7.94 -6.59 3.10
CA PRO A 156 7.08 -7.73 3.39
C PRO A 156 5.61 -7.51 3.00
N ALA A 157 5.10 -6.28 3.10
CA ALA A 157 3.73 -5.95 2.73
C ALA A 157 3.58 -5.89 1.20
N VAL A 158 4.61 -5.44 0.47
CA VAL A 158 4.65 -5.52 -1.00
C VAL A 158 4.69 -6.97 -1.46
N LEU A 159 5.61 -7.78 -0.94
CA LEU A 159 5.76 -9.19 -1.33
C LEU A 159 4.51 -10.02 -1.02
N SER A 160 3.92 -9.83 0.16
CA SER A 160 2.67 -10.49 0.53
C SER A 160 1.51 -10.03 -0.37
N SER A 161 1.48 -8.76 -0.78
CA SER A 161 0.50 -8.26 -1.76
C SER A 161 0.66 -8.87 -3.16
N VAL A 162 1.89 -9.15 -3.59
CA VAL A 162 2.15 -9.82 -4.89
C VAL A 162 1.62 -11.26 -4.89
N LEU A 163 1.80 -11.98 -3.79
CA LEU A 163 1.29 -13.36 -3.64
C LEU A 163 -0.22 -13.40 -3.39
N HIS A 164 -0.71 -12.51 -2.55
CA HIS A 164 -2.12 -12.38 -2.22
C HIS A 164 -2.82 -11.48 -3.25
N VAL A 165 -3.03 -12.02 -4.46
CA VAL A 165 -3.65 -11.37 -5.63
C VAL A 165 -4.63 -10.25 -5.25
N ASN A 166 -4.30 -9.01 -5.56
CA ASN A 166 -5.12 -7.86 -5.24
C ASN A 166 -4.84 -6.67 -6.17
N VAL A 167 -5.85 -5.82 -6.32
CA VAL A 167 -5.80 -4.64 -7.19
C VAL A 167 -4.78 -3.57 -6.78
N ASP A 168 -4.33 -3.56 -5.53
CA ASP A 168 -3.38 -2.54 -5.02
C ASP A 168 -1.98 -2.70 -5.62
N VAL A 169 -1.59 -3.91 -6.07
CA VAL A 169 -0.35 -4.14 -6.83
C VAL A 169 -0.36 -3.40 -8.18
N GLY A 170 -1.52 -3.40 -8.85
CA GLY A 170 -1.72 -2.60 -10.08
C GLY A 170 -1.60 -1.11 -9.79
N VAL A 171 -2.24 -0.61 -8.72
CA VAL A 171 -2.12 0.79 -8.30
C VAL A 171 -0.67 1.16 -8.02
N LEU A 172 0.08 0.35 -7.25
CA LEU A 172 1.50 0.57 -6.98
C LEU A 172 2.30 0.71 -8.29
N ALA A 173 2.24 -0.31 -9.16
CA ALA A 173 3.08 -0.35 -10.36
C ALA A 173 2.79 0.81 -11.31
N PHE A 174 1.50 1.07 -11.56
CA PHE A 174 1.10 2.11 -12.51
C PHE A 174 1.27 3.52 -11.94
N LEU A 175 1.00 3.76 -10.66
CA LEU A 175 1.18 5.09 -10.05
C LEU A 175 2.66 5.49 -10.00
N VAL A 176 3.56 4.56 -9.68
CA VAL A 176 5.01 4.80 -9.74
C VAL A 176 5.46 5.01 -11.19
N GLY A 177 4.90 4.26 -12.14
CA GLY A 177 5.09 4.49 -13.58
C GLY A 177 4.72 5.91 -14.01
N ALA A 178 3.56 6.41 -13.56
CA ALA A 178 3.12 7.78 -13.82
C ALA A 178 4.08 8.81 -13.22
N ALA A 179 4.48 8.63 -11.95
CA ALA A 179 5.41 9.55 -11.28
C ALA A 179 6.78 9.60 -11.96
N ALA A 180 7.32 8.44 -12.37
CA ALA A 180 8.57 8.37 -13.11
C ALA A 180 8.48 9.10 -14.46
N ALA A 181 7.39 8.86 -15.21
CA ALA A 181 7.16 9.54 -16.49
C ALA A 181 7.00 11.06 -16.32
N LEU A 182 6.33 11.54 -15.26
CA LEU A 182 6.25 12.96 -14.93
C LEU A 182 7.61 13.58 -14.60
N ALA A 183 8.43 12.89 -13.80
CA ALA A 183 9.78 13.35 -13.49
C ALA A 183 10.67 13.48 -14.74
N GLU A 184 10.41 12.63 -15.75
CA GLU A 184 11.05 12.65 -17.06
C GLU A 184 10.34 13.54 -18.10
N ARG A 185 9.27 14.24 -17.71
CA ARG A 185 8.42 15.10 -18.58
C ARG A 185 7.78 14.37 -19.76
N ARG A 186 7.49 13.08 -19.63
CA ARG A 186 6.80 12.25 -20.63
C ARG A 186 5.30 12.21 -20.35
N LEU A 187 4.60 13.29 -20.67
CA LEU A 187 3.21 13.54 -20.25
C LEU A 187 2.20 12.48 -20.73
N TRP A 188 2.30 12.02 -21.98
CA TRP A 188 1.42 10.99 -22.51
C TRP A 188 1.64 9.61 -21.86
N ILE A 189 2.90 9.27 -21.55
CA ILE A 189 3.21 8.05 -20.82
C ILE A 189 2.69 8.14 -19.39
N ALA A 190 2.81 9.32 -18.75
CA ALA A 190 2.24 9.57 -17.43
C ALA A 190 0.71 9.43 -17.43
N ALA A 191 0.03 9.97 -18.46
CA ALA A 191 -1.41 9.85 -18.64
C ALA A 191 -1.84 8.38 -18.84
N LEU A 192 -1.11 7.62 -19.66
CA LEU A 192 -1.38 6.19 -19.85
C LEU A 192 -1.29 5.41 -18.53
N PHE A 193 -0.19 5.58 -17.79
CA PHE A 193 -0.05 4.96 -16.47
C PHE A 193 -1.10 5.45 -15.47
N GLY A 194 -1.46 6.72 -15.51
CA GLY A 194 -2.55 7.28 -14.72
C GLY A 194 -3.90 6.64 -15.02
N LEU A 195 -4.18 6.37 -16.29
CA LEU A 195 -5.38 5.66 -16.71
C LEU A 195 -5.39 4.23 -16.16
N LEU A 196 -4.28 3.51 -16.30
CA LEU A 196 -4.15 2.15 -15.76
C LEU A 196 -4.28 2.11 -14.23
N ALA A 197 -3.73 3.09 -13.51
CA ALA A 197 -3.89 3.21 -12.06
C ALA A 197 -5.35 3.50 -11.68
N SER A 198 -6.00 4.44 -12.38
CA SER A 198 -7.41 4.83 -12.15
C SER A 198 -8.38 3.67 -12.37
N PHE A 199 -8.08 2.82 -13.36
CA PHE A 199 -8.83 1.61 -13.67
C PHE A 199 -8.20 0.34 -13.07
N SER A 200 -7.43 0.48 -11.99
CA SER A 200 -7.10 -0.65 -11.11
C SER A 200 -7.91 -0.59 -9.81
N LYS A 201 -8.11 0.61 -9.25
CA LYS A 201 -8.88 0.85 -8.02
C LYS A 201 -9.26 2.33 -7.89
N GLU A 202 -10.30 2.63 -7.12
CA GLU A 202 -10.75 3.99 -6.80
C GLU A 202 -9.62 4.85 -6.22
N THR A 203 -8.84 4.29 -5.29
CA THR A 203 -7.69 4.97 -4.69
C THR A 203 -6.63 5.31 -5.73
N GLY A 204 -6.47 4.51 -6.78
CA GLY A 204 -5.56 4.81 -7.89
C GLY A 204 -5.95 6.07 -8.65
N ALA A 205 -7.25 6.29 -8.88
CA ALA A 205 -7.75 7.50 -9.54
C ALA A 205 -7.50 8.75 -8.69
N LEU A 206 -7.81 8.68 -7.40
CA LEU A 206 -7.58 9.78 -6.44
C LEU A 206 -6.09 10.12 -6.32
N LEU A 207 -5.24 9.10 -6.16
CA LEU A 207 -3.79 9.28 -6.04
C LEU A 207 -3.20 9.86 -7.33
N TYR A 208 -3.60 9.38 -8.50
CA TYR A 208 -3.11 9.94 -9.77
C TYR A 208 -3.56 11.40 -9.95
N ALA A 209 -4.82 11.73 -9.65
CA ALA A 209 -5.32 13.10 -9.74
C ALA A 209 -4.51 14.04 -8.83
N ALA A 210 -4.21 13.63 -7.60
CA ALA A 210 -3.36 14.39 -6.69
C ALA A 210 -1.93 14.55 -7.21
N LEU A 211 -1.33 13.47 -7.74
CA LEU A 211 0.01 13.52 -8.33
C LEU A 211 0.09 14.52 -9.50
N ALA A 212 -0.88 14.46 -10.42
CA ALA A 212 -0.96 15.35 -11.58
C ALA A 212 -1.17 16.81 -11.16
N ALA A 213 -2.10 17.06 -10.21
CA ALA A 213 -2.37 18.41 -9.70
C ALA A 213 -1.14 19.00 -8.99
N ILE A 214 -0.45 18.23 -8.15
CA ILE A 214 0.78 18.65 -7.48
C ILE A 214 1.87 18.97 -8.51
N HIS A 215 2.02 18.14 -9.54
CA HIS A 215 3.00 18.37 -10.59
C HIS A 215 2.77 19.70 -11.33
N VAL A 216 1.54 19.93 -11.79
CA VAL A 216 1.14 21.18 -12.46
C VAL A 216 1.34 22.38 -11.53
N ALA A 217 0.94 22.26 -10.27
CA ALA A 217 1.11 23.32 -9.28
C ALA A 217 2.59 23.67 -9.06
N VAL A 218 3.46 22.67 -8.88
CA VAL A 218 4.91 22.88 -8.70
C VAL A 218 5.54 23.64 -9.87
N LEU A 219 5.12 23.34 -11.11
CA LEU A 219 5.61 24.03 -12.31
C LEU A 219 5.04 25.45 -12.47
N ALA A 220 3.79 25.66 -12.06
CA ALA A 220 3.14 26.96 -12.12
C ALA A 220 3.65 27.93 -11.03
N LEU A 221 4.16 27.43 -9.91
CA LEU A 221 4.70 28.25 -8.84
C LEU A 221 5.96 29.04 -9.28
N PRO A 222 6.10 30.33 -8.87
CA PRO A 222 7.33 31.09 -9.06
C PRO A 222 8.51 30.38 -8.40
N GLN A 223 9.66 30.33 -9.08
CA GLN A 223 10.90 29.81 -8.53
C GLN A 223 11.89 30.96 -8.28
N PRO A 224 12.50 31.05 -7.09
CA PRO A 224 12.32 30.16 -5.94
C PRO A 224 10.95 30.35 -5.26
N VAL A 225 10.35 29.26 -4.80
CA VAL A 225 9.05 29.30 -4.10
C VAL A 225 9.12 30.28 -2.92
N PRO A 226 8.23 31.28 -2.81
CA PRO A 226 8.24 32.23 -1.70
C PRO A 226 8.21 31.53 -0.34
N ARG A 227 8.96 32.05 0.65
CA ARG A 227 8.92 31.58 2.05
C ARG A 227 7.51 31.32 2.60
N PRO A 228 6.49 32.17 2.38
CA PRO A 228 5.12 31.93 2.85
C PRO A 228 4.40 30.73 2.21
N VAL A 229 4.68 30.39 0.94
CA VAL A 229 4.11 29.19 0.30
C VAL A 229 4.71 27.93 0.93
N ARG A 230 6.02 27.98 1.24
CA ARG A 230 6.67 26.92 2.02
C ARG A 230 6.09 26.81 3.42
N LEU A 231 5.72 27.93 4.04
CA LEU A 231 5.07 28.02 5.34
C LEU A 231 3.69 27.36 5.36
N GLY A 232 2.85 27.66 4.36
CA GLY A 232 1.55 27.03 4.19
C GLY A 232 1.68 25.53 3.91
N ALA A 233 2.69 25.11 3.14
CA ALA A 233 2.97 23.69 2.91
C ALA A 233 3.42 23.00 4.21
N TYR A 234 4.40 23.54 4.95
CA TYR A 234 4.85 22.95 6.22
C TYR A 234 3.77 22.98 7.29
N ALA A 235 3.01 24.06 7.43
CA ALA A 235 1.91 24.18 8.37
C ALA A 235 0.71 23.31 7.97
N GLY A 236 0.47 23.11 6.68
CA GLY A 236 -0.53 22.17 6.19
C GLY A 236 -0.14 20.72 6.42
N VAL A 237 1.12 20.36 6.16
CA VAL A 237 1.68 19.02 6.43
C VAL A 237 1.67 18.74 7.92
N LEU A 238 2.19 19.67 8.73
CA LEU A 238 2.23 19.56 10.19
C LEU A 238 0.82 19.61 10.78
N GLY A 239 -0.07 20.46 10.28
CA GLY A 239 -1.47 20.53 10.69
C GLY A 239 -2.23 19.25 10.36
N ALA A 240 -2.00 18.66 9.18
CA ALA A 240 -2.56 17.36 8.81
C ALA A 240 -2.01 16.23 9.70
N LEU A 241 -0.70 16.22 9.98
CA LEU A 241 -0.09 15.22 10.86
C LEU A 241 -0.54 15.37 12.33
N LEU A 242 -0.54 16.58 12.87
CA LEU A 242 -0.96 16.85 14.26
C LEU A 242 -2.46 16.65 14.45
N SER A 243 -3.30 17.01 13.46
CA SER A 243 -4.75 16.74 13.51
C SER A 243 -5.06 15.24 13.45
N VAL A 244 -4.21 14.42 12.81
CA VAL A 244 -4.32 12.97 12.84
C VAL A 244 -3.85 12.36 14.17
N LEU A 245 -2.88 12.99 14.85
CA LEU A 245 -2.18 12.39 15.99
C LEU A 245 -2.66 12.83 17.38
N LEU A 246 -3.13 14.08 17.58
CA LEU A 246 -3.13 14.67 18.91
C LEU A 246 -4.50 15.01 19.52
N VAL A 247 -5.59 15.01 18.77
CA VAL A 247 -6.85 15.56 19.30
C VAL A 247 -8.08 14.86 18.73
N PRO A 248 -9.09 14.51 19.56
CA PRO A 248 -10.37 14.00 19.09
C PRO A 248 -11.18 15.15 18.47
N TRP A 249 -11.52 15.09 17.16
CA TRP A 249 -12.25 16.18 16.48
C TRP A 249 -13.42 15.72 15.60
N GLY A 250 -14.44 16.57 15.54
CA GLY A 250 -15.55 16.54 14.59
C GLY A 250 -15.29 17.22 13.23
N PRO A 251 -16.33 17.40 12.39
CA PRO A 251 -16.24 17.66 10.94
C PRO A 251 -15.57 18.98 10.52
N TRP A 252 -15.41 19.94 11.45
CA TRP A 252 -14.91 21.28 11.14
C TRP A 252 -13.38 21.43 11.24
N SER A 253 -12.68 20.42 11.77
CA SER A 253 -11.24 20.49 12.09
C SER A 253 -10.33 20.61 10.87
N ALA A 254 -10.62 19.91 9.77
CA ALA A 254 -9.79 19.96 8.55
C ALA A 254 -9.92 21.31 7.78
N PRO A 255 -11.14 21.85 7.54
CA PRO A 255 -11.31 23.21 7.00
C PRO A 255 -10.64 24.27 7.88
N LEU A 256 -10.73 24.12 9.21
CA LEU A 256 -10.11 25.05 10.15
C LEU A 256 -8.58 24.96 10.11
N ALA A 257 -8.00 23.76 10.04
CA ALA A 257 -6.55 23.57 9.92
C ALA A 257 -6.00 24.12 8.59
N VAL A 258 -6.71 23.90 7.47
CA VAL A 258 -6.37 24.49 6.17
C VAL A 258 -6.53 26.01 6.20
N GLY A 259 -7.62 26.51 6.79
CA GLY A 259 -7.87 27.94 6.98
C GLY A 259 -6.79 28.61 7.82
N VAL A 260 -6.37 27.98 8.92
CA VAL A 260 -5.27 28.45 9.79
C VAL A 260 -3.93 28.38 9.06
N ALA A 261 -3.65 27.33 8.30
CA ALA A 261 -2.42 27.23 7.50
C ALA A 261 -2.35 28.30 6.40
N LEU A 262 -3.47 28.56 5.71
CA LEU A 262 -3.58 29.62 4.70
C LEU A 262 -3.52 31.02 5.32
N ALA A 263 -4.17 31.23 6.46
CA ALA A 263 -4.11 32.48 7.21
C ALA A 263 -2.69 32.75 7.76
N ALA A 264 -2.04 31.74 8.32
CA ALA A 264 -0.66 31.83 8.79
C ALA A 264 0.33 32.07 7.63
N ALA A 265 0.12 31.41 6.49
CA ALA A 265 0.90 31.65 5.27
C ALA A 265 0.74 33.09 4.75
N ARG A 266 -0.49 33.63 4.80
CA ARG A 266 -0.83 35.00 4.38
C ARG A 266 -0.30 36.05 5.36
N LEU A 267 -0.39 35.81 6.66
CA LEU A 267 0.14 36.70 7.70
C LEU A 267 1.67 36.74 7.68
N ALA A 268 2.32 35.62 7.38
CA ALA A 268 3.77 35.54 7.30
C ALA A 268 4.37 36.06 5.99
N SER A 269 3.56 36.30 4.94
CA SER A 269 4.07 36.72 3.63
C SER A 269 4.38 38.21 3.52
N GLY A 270 3.68 39.07 4.27
CA GLY A 270 3.77 40.54 4.17
C GLY A 270 3.48 41.13 2.78
N THR A 271 3.24 40.29 1.77
CA THR A 271 3.05 40.63 0.36
C THR A 271 1.87 39.84 -0.19
N PRO A 272 0.96 40.50 -0.94
CA PRO A 272 -0.14 39.81 -1.59
C PRO A 272 0.42 38.92 -2.70
N TRP A 273 0.31 37.61 -2.49
CA TRP A 273 0.72 36.63 -3.50
C TRP A 273 -0.23 36.74 -4.70
N ARG A 274 0.27 37.24 -5.83
CA ARG A 274 -0.50 37.24 -7.09
C ARG A 274 -0.28 35.90 -7.79
N ILE A 275 -1.34 35.09 -7.84
CA ILE A 275 -1.43 33.97 -8.77
C ILE A 275 -1.37 34.56 -10.17
N ASP A 276 -0.29 34.30 -10.91
CA ASP A 276 -0.24 34.62 -12.33
C ASP A 276 -1.12 33.63 -13.09
N GLY A 277 -2.41 33.97 -13.23
CA GLY A 277 -3.38 33.14 -13.92
C GLY A 277 -2.97 32.75 -15.34
N ARG A 278 -2.22 33.62 -16.05
CA ARG A 278 -1.73 33.32 -17.40
C ARG A 278 -0.70 32.20 -17.38
N ARG A 279 0.24 32.25 -16.42
CA ARG A 279 1.22 31.17 -16.24
C ARG A 279 0.53 29.85 -15.86
N TRP A 280 -0.44 29.88 -14.95
CA TRP A 280 -1.19 28.68 -14.57
C TRP A 280 -1.94 28.07 -15.76
N LEU A 281 -2.64 28.89 -16.55
CA LEU A 281 -3.33 28.44 -17.76
C LEU A 281 -2.36 27.88 -18.80
N ALA A 282 -1.20 28.52 -19.01
CA ALA A 282 -0.19 28.02 -19.94
C ALA A 282 0.40 26.66 -19.51
N VAL A 283 0.70 26.50 -18.22
CA VAL A 283 1.15 25.21 -17.68
C VAL A 283 0.04 24.17 -17.80
N ALA A 284 -1.20 24.49 -17.42
CA ALA A 284 -2.33 23.57 -17.54
C ALA A 284 -2.57 23.12 -18.98
N ALA A 285 -2.55 24.05 -19.95
CA ALA A 285 -2.74 23.75 -21.37
C ALA A 285 -1.63 22.84 -21.92
N THR A 286 -0.36 23.11 -21.58
CA THR A 286 0.77 22.25 -21.99
C THR A 286 0.77 20.88 -21.30
N HIS A 287 0.05 20.74 -20.17
CA HIS A 287 -0.08 19.51 -19.39
C HIS A 287 -1.47 18.88 -19.50
N ALA A 288 -2.29 19.29 -20.48
CA ALA A 288 -3.65 18.80 -20.69
C ALA A 288 -3.78 17.26 -20.75
N PRO A 289 -2.81 16.48 -21.31
CA PRO A 289 -2.90 15.02 -21.28
C PRO A 289 -3.07 14.44 -19.87
N LEU A 290 -2.55 15.12 -18.83
CA LEU A 290 -2.64 14.64 -17.45
C LEU A 290 -4.06 14.64 -16.90
N ALA A 291 -4.96 15.45 -17.48
CA ALA A 291 -6.38 15.49 -17.10
C ALA A 291 -7.19 14.32 -17.68
N LEU A 292 -6.67 13.61 -18.69
CA LEU A 292 -7.40 12.54 -19.38
C LEU A 292 -7.84 11.42 -18.42
N PRO A 293 -6.98 10.85 -17.55
CA PRO A 293 -7.40 9.78 -16.64
C PRO A 293 -8.54 10.16 -15.68
N PRO A 294 -8.49 11.26 -14.90
CA PRO A 294 -9.59 11.61 -14.01
C PRO A 294 -10.88 11.97 -14.78
N VAL A 295 -10.78 12.56 -15.97
CA VAL A 295 -11.96 12.83 -16.82
C VAL A 295 -12.62 11.54 -17.31
N LEU A 296 -11.84 10.61 -17.85
CA LEU A 296 -12.35 9.31 -18.30
C LEU A 296 -12.91 8.48 -17.13
N TYR A 297 -12.26 8.55 -15.97
CA TYR A 297 -12.75 7.89 -14.76
C TYR A 297 -14.08 8.50 -14.30
N ALA A 298 -14.21 9.83 -14.25
CA ALA A 298 -15.46 10.49 -13.91
C ALA A 298 -16.59 10.15 -14.91
N ALA A 299 -16.29 10.15 -16.21
CA ALA A 299 -17.24 9.72 -17.25
C ALA A 299 -17.68 8.27 -17.05
N HIS A 300 -16.75 7.37 -16.70
CA HIS A 300 -17.07 5.98 -16.37
C HIS A 300 -18.02 5.88 -15.16
N LEU A 301 -17.78 6.66 -14.10
CA LEU A 301 -18.65 6.68 -12.93
C LEU A 301 -20.06 7.20 -13.26
N LEU A 302 -20.17 8.27 -14.05
CA LEU A 302 -21.45 8.80 -14.49
C LEU A 302 -22.22 7.79 -15.33
N TRP A 303 -21.56 7.19 -16.32
CA TRP A 303 -22.15 6.14 -17.15
C TRP A 303 -22.62 4.94 -16.30
N ARG A 304 -21.80 4.46 -15.36
CA ARG A 304 -22.16 3.36 -14.47
C ARG A 304 -23.30 3.70 -13.51
N GLY A 305 -23.28 4.89 -12.94
CA GLY A 305 -24.34 5.37 -12.05
C GLY A 305 -25.69 5.42 -12.78
N HIS A 306 -25.69 5.82 -14.05
CA HIS A 306 -26.88 5.83 -14.88
C HIS A 306 -27.31 4.43 -15.32
N ALA A 307 -26.38 3.61 -15.82
CA ALA A 307 -26.68 2.29 -16.39
C ALA A 307 -27.00 1.21 -15.34
N ASN A 308 -26.51 1.35 -14.09
CA ASN A 308 -26.62 0.33 -13.05
C ASN A 308 -27.00 0.95 -11.69
N ALA A 309 -28.15 1.61 -11.64
CA ALA A 309 -28.65 2.27 -10.43
C ALA A 309 -28.69 1.35 -9.19
N ALA A 310 -28.94 0.04 -9.38
CA ALA A 310 -29.00 -0.94 -8.29
C ALA A 310 -27.61 -1.42 -7.78
N GLY A 311 -26.55 -1.33 -8.59
CA GLY A 311 -25.24 -1.92 -8.29
C GLY A 311 -24.19 -0.93 -7.78
N GLY A 312 -24.49 0.37 -7.76
CA GLY A 312 -23.55 1.43 -7.40
C GLY A 312 -22.47 1.68 -8.45
N ALA A 313 -22.12 2.96 -8.65
CA ALA A 313 -20.99 3.35 -9.50
C ALA A 313 -19.65 2.94 -8.89
N LEU A 314 -19.56 2.97 -7.57
CA LEU A 314 -18.38 2.69 -6.77
C LEU A 314 -18.66 1.60 -5.74
N TRP A 315 -17.61 0.93 -5.29
CA TRP A 315 -17.72 0.06 -4.14
C TRP A 315 -18.13 0.90 -2.91
N ALA A 316 -19.34 0.68 -2.40
CA ALA A 316 -19.90 1.44 -1.28
C ALA A 316 -19.33 1.04 0.11
N GLY A 317 -18.47 0.03 0.11
CA GLY A 317 -17.90 -0.54 1.33
C GLY A 317 -18.89 -1.03 2.35
N THR A 318 -18.42 -1.15 3.59
CA THR A 318 -19.25 -1.49 4.76
C THR A 318 -20.03 -0.28 5.29
N SER A 319 -19.65 0.95 4.90
CA SER A 319 -20.20 2.18 5.47
C SER A 319 -21.33 2.80 4.67
N GLY A 320 -21.64 2.33 3.45
CA GLY A 320 -22.80 2.77 2.66
C GLY A 320 -22.86 4.28 2.32
N GLY A 321 -21.80 5.02 2.63
CA GLY A 321 -21.75 6.48 2.47
C GLY A 321 -21.46 6.92 1.04
N ASP A 322 -21.97 8.09 0.69
CA ASP A 322 -21.64 8.78 -0.57
C ASP A 322 -20.12 8.98 -0.66
N VAL A 323 -19.54 8.83 -1.86
CA VAL A 323 -18.11 9.05 -2.10
C VAL A 323 -17.74 10.51 -1.81
N ALA A 324 -18.66 11.44 -2.02
CA ALA A 324 -18.50 12.81 -1.56
C ALA A 324 -18.36 12.87 -0.03
N GLN A 325 -19.15 12.10 0.73
CA GLN A 325 -19.00 12.00 2.18
C GLN A 325 -17.66 11.37 2.58
N MET A 326 -17.18 10.33 1.88
CA MET A 326 -15.88 9.73 2.16
C MET A 326 -14.71 10.71 1.94
N LEU A 327 -14.81 11.58 0.93
CA LEU A 327 -13.77 12.58 0.63
C LEU A 327 -13.86 13.83 1.51
N LEU A 328 -15.08 14.25 1.88
CA LEU A 328 -15.33 15.50 2.58
C LEU A 328 -15.40 15.35 4.11
N HIS A 329 -15.76 14.17 4.62
CA HIS A 329 -15.77 13.92 6.06
C HIS A 329 -14.45 13.31 6.52
N PRO A 330 -13.66 14.04 7.33
CA PRO A 330 -12.42 13.50 7.88
C PRO A 330 -12.73 12.35 8.85
N GLN A 331 -12.59 11.10 8.38
CA GLN A 331 -12.60 9.94 9.26
C GLN A 331 -11.25 9.87 9.98
N LEU A 332 -11.16 10.53 11.15
CA LEU A 332 -9.99 10.50 12.05
C LEU A 332 -10.08 9.34 13.07
N GLY A 333 -10.80 8.28 12.70
CA GLY A 333 -11.06 7.15 13.58
C GLY A 333 -9.82 6.30 13.90
N PRO A 334 -10.00 5.29 14.76
CA PRO A 334 -9.01 4.24 15.00
C PRO A 334 -8.39 3.64 13.71
N GLU A 335 -9.16 3.58 12.62
CA GLU A 335 -8.74 3.11 11.31
C GLU A 335 -7.63 4.00 10.74
N ALA A 336 -7.82 5.32 10.70
CA ALA A 336 -6.85 6.26 10.16
C ALA A 336 -5.52 6.21 10.93
N ARG A 337 -5.58 6.08 12.26
CA ARG A 337 -4.40 5.87 13.11
C ARG A 337 -3.68 4.57 12.74
N THR A 338 -4.43 3.51 12.48
CA THR A 338 -3.84 2.23 12.09
C THR A 338 -3.23 2.28 10.70
N PHE A 339 -3.86 2.95 9.73
CA PHE A 339 -3.27 3.19 8.41
C PHE A 339 -1.97 4.00 8.50
N LEU A 340 -1.93 5.04 9.35
CA LEU A 340 -0.71 5.81 9.56
C LEU A 340 0.40 4.95 10.17
N ALA A 341 0.08 4.11 11.15
CA ALA A 341 1.00 3.16 11.73
C ALA A 341 1.49 2.11 10.70
N LEU A 342 0.60 1.62 9.83
CA LEU A 342 0.95 0.71 8.73
C LEU A 342 1.95 1.36 7.75
N ILE A 343 1.84 2.67 7.52
CA ILE A 343 2.77 3.40 6.66
C ILE A 343 4.10 3.67 7.36
N LEU A 344 4.05 4.15 8.60
CA LEU A 344 5.19 4.76 9.27
C LEU A 344 5.94 3.82 10.23
N VAL A 345 5.36 2.68 10.61
CA VAL A 345 5.92 1.79 11.64
C VAL A 345 6.13 0.37 11.13
N LEU A 346 5.12 -0.21 10.48
CA LEU A 346 5.10 -1.62 10.08
C LEU A 346 6.39 -2.06 9.38
N ASN A 347 6.89 -3.26 9.68
CA ASN A 347 8.05 -3.86 9.01
C ASN A 347 9.28 -2.93 9.02
N PHE A 348 9.61 -2.33 10.17
CA PHE A 348 10.73 -1.40 10.34
C PHE A 348 10.62 -0.08 9.57
N HIS A 349 9.43 0.30 9.09
CA HIS A 349 9.20 1.60 8.44
C HIS A 349 9.43 2.78 9.38
N TRP A 350 9.51 2.54 10.68
CA TRP A 350 9.91 3.57 11.64
C TRP A 350 11.34 4.10 11.37
N ILE A 351 12.21 3.33 10.71
CA ILE A 351 13.56 3.79 10.32
C ILE A 351 13.51 4.97 9.33
N PRO A 352 12.90 4.85 8.13
CA PRO A 352 12.73 6.01 7.25
C PRO A 352 11.84 7.09 7.87
N SER A 353 10.86 6.74 8.71
CA SER A 353 10.02 7.73 9.42
C SER A 353 10.80 8.59 10.41
N VAL A 354 11.81 8.05 11.10
CA VAL A 354 12.70 8.83 11.97
C VAL A 354 13.47 9.88 11.17
N ALA A 355 13.95 9.55 9.97
CA ALA A 355 14.62 10.52 9.11
C ALA A 355 13.67 11.65 8.68
N LEU A 356 12.43 11.31 8.31
CA LEU A 356 11.38 12.28 7.98
C LEU A 356 11.05 13.19 9.18
N ALA A 357 10.85 12.61 10.35
CA ALA A 357 10.52 13.33 11.58
C ALA A 357 11.65 14.28 12.02
N ALA A 358 12.90 13.81 11.98
CA ALA A 358 14.07 14.64 12.29
C ALA A 358 14.20 15.82 11.32
N ASP A 359 13.99 15.57 10.02
CA ASP A 359 14.06 16.63 9.02
C ASP A 359 12.93 17.66 9.17
N LEU A 360 11.71 17.20 9.48
CA LEU A 360 10.58 18.06 9.80
C LEU A 360 10.86 18.91 11.05
N ALA A 361 11.38 18.31 12.13
CA ALA A 361 11.71 19.03 13.36
C ALA A 361 12.79 20.11 13.13
N VAL A 362 13.85 19.79 12.39
CA VAL A 362 14.88 20.77 12.00
C VAL A 362 14.29 21.84 11.08
N GLY A 363 13.43 21.46 10.14
CA GLY A 363 12.70 22.36 9.26
C GLY A 363 11.86 23.38 10.04
N LEU A 364 11.06 22.90 10.99
CA LEU A 364 10.20 23.70 11.86
C LEU A 364 11.03 24.66 12.73
N ARG A 365 12.10 24.16 13.37
CA ARG A 365 13.00 25.01 14.16
C ARG A 365 13.62 26.12 13.33
N ARG A 366 14.16 25.80 12.14
CA ARG A 366 14.75 26.79 11.23
C ARG A 366 13.72 27.78 10.72
N PHE A 367 12.51 27.31 10.47
CA PHE A 367 11.39 28.13 10.06
C PHE A 367 11.03 29.17 11.12
N VAL A 368 10.84 28.74 12.39
CA VAL A 368 10.59 29.64 13.54
C VAL A 368 11.74 30.63 13.70
N ALA A 369 12.98 30.18 13.54
CA ALA A 369 14.18 31.02 13.59
C ALA A 369 14.41 31.87 12.31
N ARG A 370 13.48 31.85 11.34
CA ARG A 370 13.54 32.60 10.06
C ARG A 370 14.82 32.37 9.26
N LEU A 371 15.44 31.20 9.41
CA LEU A 371 16.69 30.85 8.74
C LEU A 371 16.46 30.51 7.25
N ALA A 372 17.53 30.61 6.47
CA ALA A 372 17.50 30.26 5.06
C ALA A 372 17.01 28.80 4.85
N PRO A 373 16.18 28.54 3.82
CA PRO A 373 15.76 27.20 3.43
C PRO A 373 16.95 26.29 3.15
N ARG A 374 16.85 25.01 3.56
CA ARG A 374 17.88 24.01 3.25
C ARG A 374 17.65 23.45 1.84
N THR A 375 18.72 23.35 1.07
CA THR A 375 18.73 22.64 -0.21
C THR A 375 18.87 21.13 0.03
N VAL A 376 18.45 20.33 -0.95
CA VAL A 376 18.72 18.88 -0.96
C VAL A 376 19.89 18.68 -1.94
N PRO A 377 21.10 18.39 -1.45
CA PRO A 377 22.25 18.18 -2.34
C PRO A 377 21.98 16.98 -3.26
N HIS A 378 22.61 16.97 -4.43
CA HIS A 378 22.51 15.89 -5.43
C HIS A 378 21.11 15.68 -6.03
N ALA A 379 20.18 16.62 -5.82
CA ALA A 379 18.77 16.44 -6.15
C ALA A 379 18.20 17.57 -7.00
N ARG A 380 17.26 17.22 -7.87
CA ARG A 380 16.46 18.18 -8.63
C ARG A 380 15.33 18.71 -7.76
N ALA A 381 15.34 20.02 -7.50
CA ALA A 381 14.45 20.66 -6.54
C ALA A 381 12.96 20.50 -6.90
N ASP A 382 12.61 20.59 -8.19
CA ASP A 382 11.26 20.38 -8.71
C ASP A 382 10.77 18.95 -8.45
N ALA A 383 11.56 17.95 -8.83
CA ALA A 383 11.23 16.55 -8.66
C ALA A 383 11.10 16.15 -7.18
N VAL A 384 12.05 16.57 -6.33
CA VAL A 384 11.99 16.31 -4.88
C VAL A 384 10.76 16.97 -4.25
N MET A 385 10.39 18.19 -4.68
CA MET A 385 9.20 18.86 -4.19
C MET A 385 7.93 18.11 -4.57
N VAL A 386 7.79 17.69 -5.84
CA VAL A 386 6.65 16.88 -6.29
C VAL A 386 6.57 15.58 -5.49
N VAL A 387 7.66 14.83 -5.37
CA VAL A 387 7.67 13.55 -4.65
C VAL A 387 7.34 13.71 -3.17
N THR A 388 7.88 14.74 -2.51
CA THR A 388 7.62 14.97 -1.08
C THR A 388 6.18 15.42 -0.82
N LEU A 389 5.67 16.37 -1.62
CA LEU A 389 4.27 16.81 -1.49
C LEU A 389 3.31 15.67 -1.82
N PHE A 390 3.64 14.87 -2.84
CA PHE A 390 2.82 13.72 -3.21
C PHE A 390 2.87 12.63 -2.13
N ALA A 391 4.02 12.36 -1.50
CA ALA A 391 4.08 11.43 -0.38
C ALA A 391 3.10 11.83 0.74
N VAL A 392 3.08 13.12 1.11
CA VAL A 392 2.15 13.63 2.12
C VAL A 392 0.69 13.50 1.65
N ALA A 393 0.40 13.92 0.43
CA ALA A 393 -0.95 13.83 -0.13
C ALA A 393 -1.43 12.37 -0.23
N ALA A 394 -0.53 11.44 -0.58
CA ALA A 394 -0.83 10.02 -0.68
C ALA A 394 -1.13 9.43 0.70
N VAL A 395 -0.31 9.71 1.72
CA VAL A 395 -0.57 9.33 3.13
C VAL A 395 -1.93 9.86 3.57
N TYR A 396 -2.23 11.13 3.28
CA TYR A 396 -3.52 11.71 3.58
C TYR A 396 -4.66 10.96 2.88
N LEU A 397 -4.60 10.80 1.56
CA LEU A 397 -5.69 10.18 0.80
C LEU A 397 -5.96 8.73 1.21
N VAL A 398 -4.92 7.90 1.42
CA VAL A 398 -5.13 6.50 1.80
C VAL A 398 -5.64 6.34 3.23
N THR A 399 -5.33 7.28 4.14
CA THR A 399 -5.86 7.28 5.51
C THR A 399 -7.30 7.79 5.57
N ARG A 400 -7.79 8.47 4.51
CA ARG A 400 -9.16 9.01 4.40
C ARG A 400 -10.16 8.13 3.69
N PHE A 401 -9.71 7.05 3.07
CA PHE A 401 -10.59 6.09 2.40
C PHE A 401 -10.61 4.75 3.16
N PRO A 402 -11.07 4.72 4.44
CA PRO A 402 -11.03 3.51 5.24
C PRO A 402 -12.12 2.53 4.76
N SER A 403 -11.69 1.45 4.11
CA SER A 403 -12.55 0.30 3.83
C SER A 403 -12.42 -0.74 4.95
N LEU A 404 -11.22 -1.30 5.08
CA LEU A 404 -10.79 -2.26 6.08
C LEU A 404 -9.32 -1.99 6.39
N VAL A 405 -8.85 -2.26 7.60
CA VAL A 405 -7.45 -2.02 7.94
C VAL A 405 -6.56 -3.13 7.36
N MET A 406 -5.96 -2.92 6.19
CA MET A 406 -5.09 -3.90 5.53
C MET A 406 -3.77 -3.26 5.08
N ALA A 407 -2.65 -3.96 5.27
CA ALA A 407 -1.33 -3.48 4.85
C ALA A 407 -1.24 -3.23 3.34
N ARG A 408 -1.90 -4.06 2.52
CA ARG A 408 -1.90 -3.92 1.05
C ARG A 408 -2.41 -2.56 0.55
N TYR A 409 -3.29 -1.89 1.31
CA TYR A 409 -3.88 -0.61 0.90
C TYR A 409 -2.89 0.57 0.98
N VAL A 410 -1.81 0.43 1.75
CA VAL A 410 -0.81 1.49 1.92
C VAL A 410 0.45 1.27 1.08
N VAL A 411 0.60 0.08 0.49
CA VAL A 411 1.74 -0.28 -0.36
C VAL A 411 2.00 0.73 -1.48
N PRO A 412 0.99 1.28 -2.21
CA PRO A 412 1.24 2.30 -3.22
C PRO A 412 1.95 3.57 -2.73
N VAL A 413 1.98 3.82 -1.41
CA VAL A 413 2.58 5.02 -0.81
C VAL A 413 4.08 4.85 -0.53
N PHE A 414 4.55 3.62 -0.31
CA PHE A 414 5.92 3.34 0.15
C PHE A 414 7.03 3.92 -0.74
N PRO A 415 6.99 3.83 -2.09
CA PRO A 415 8.02 4.41 -2.95
C PRO A 415 8.26 5.90 -2.68
N TYR A 416 7.18 6.65 -2.43
CA TYR A 416 7.23 8.09 -2.21
C TYR A 416 7.75 8.44 -0.81
N VAL A 417 7.37 7.65 0.20
CA VAL A 417 7.90 7.76 1.56
C VAL A 417 9.39 7.46 1.59
N PHE A 418 9.84 6.41 0.91
CA PHE A 418 11.26 6.06 0.79
C PHE A 418 12.07 7.16 0.08
N ALA A 419 11.56 7.70 -1.03
CA ALA A 419 12.21 8.81 -1.71
C ALA A 419 12.25 10.10 -0.87
N ALA A 420 11.17 10.41 -0.14
CA ALA A 420 11.13 11.54 0.80
C ALA A 420 12.09 11.36 1.98
N ALA A 421 12.28 10.12 2.46
CA ALA A 421 13.24 9.81 3.51
C ALA A 421 14.69 10.02 3.05
N LEU A 422 15.04 9.63 1.80
CA LEU A 422 16.36 9.95 1.23
C LEU A 422 16.56 11.46 1.08
N ALA A 423 15.56 12.19 0.57
CA ALA A 423 15.63 13.65 0.51
C ALA A 423 15.88 14.26 1.90
N SER A 424 15.26 13.70 2.94
CA SER A 424 15.43 14.13 4.34
C SER A 424 16.85 13.86 4.86
N LEU A 425 17.39 12.66 4.64
CA LEU A 425 18.79 12.32 5.01
C LEU A 425 19.80 13.24 4.32
N LEU A 426 19.60 13.55 3.03
CA LEU A 426 20.44 14.46 2.27
C LEU A 426 20.33 15.91 2.76
N ARG A 427 19.11 16.39 3.04
CA ARG A 427 18.84 17.74 3.58
C ARG A 427 19.39 17.93 5.00
N LEU A 428 19.41 16.86 5.80
CA LEU A 428 20.05 16.80 7.12
C LEU A 428 21.58 16.68 7.03
N ARG A 429 22.14 16.50 5.84
CA ARG A 429 23.59 16.29 5.60
C ARG A 429 24.15 15.11 6.38
N VAL A 430 23.35 14.05 6.54
CA VAL A 430 23.83 12.79 7.14
C VAL A 430 24.99 12.26 6.27
N PRO A 431 26.16 11.91 6.84
CA PRO A 431 27.30 11.43 6.07
C PRO A 431 26.95 10.24 5.18
N ALA A 432 27.55 10.16 3.98
CA ALA A 432 27.22 9.13 2.98
C ALA A 432 27.35 7.69 3.54
N VAL A 433 28.39 7.42 4.32
CA VAL A 433 28.59 6.12 4.97
C VAL A 433 27.43 5.80 5.92
N ALA A 434 27.04 6.73 6.79
CA ALA A 434 25.93 6.53 7.72
C ALA A 434 24.60 6.31 6.99
N ARG A 435 24.31 7.08 5.93
CA ARG A 435 23.10 6.87 5.11
C ARG A 435 23.08 5.47 4.48
N ARG A 436 24.18 5.06 3.86
CA ARG A 436 24.30 3.76 3.19
C ARG A 436 24.17 2.59 4.17
N VAL A 437 24.79 2.70 5.35
CA VAL A 437 24.66 1.71 6.43
C VAL A 437 23.21 1.63 6.92
N ALA A 438 22.57 2.76 7.20
CA ALA A 438 21.19 2.79 7.65
C ALA A 438 20.22 2.19 6.61
N LEU A 439 20.39 2.54 5.33
CA LEU A 439 19.57 1.99 4.24
C LEU A 439 19.85 0.50 4.00
N ALA A 440 21.11 0.05 4.08
CA ALA A 440 21.44 -1.36 3.96
C ALA A 440 20.88 -2.19 5.13
N ALA A 441 20.97 -1.68 6.36
CA ALA A 441 20.36 -2.30 7.53
C ALA A 441 18.83 -2.37 7.37
N PHE A 442 18.19 -1.30 6.89
CA PHE A 442 16.76 -1.30 6.60
C PHE A 442 16.36 -2.38 5.59
N VAL A 443 17.08 -2.50 4.46
CA VAL A 443 16.84 -3.55 3.45
C VAL A 443 17.01 -4.96 4.03
N ALA A 444 18.05 -5.18 4.86
CA ALA A 444 18.26 -6.48 5.51
C ALA A 444 17.15 -6.83 6.51
N LEU A 445 16.68 -5.84 7.28
CA LEU A 445 15.56 -6.00 8.21
C LEU A 445 14.25 -6.29 7.48
N LEU A 446 13.98 -5.64 6.34
CA LEU A 446 12.84 -5.98 5.48
C LEU A 446 12.92 -7.42 4.97
N ALA A 447 14.10 -7.84 4.49
CA ALA A 447 14.31 -9.22 4.02
C ALA A 447 14.06 -10.26 5.12
N TRP A 448 14.43 -9.96 6.37
CA TRP A 448 14.12 -10.80 7.52
C TRP A 448 12.62 -10.77 7.87
N SER A 449 12.04 -9.57 7.93
CA SER A 449 10.62 -9.34 8.22
C SER A 449 9.70 -9.91 7.14
N ALA A 450 10.22 -10.24 5.95
CA ALA A 450 9.46 -10.92 4.91
C ALA A 450 8.99 -12.31 5.36
N ARG A 451 9.74 -12.98 6.24
CA ARG A 451 9.48 -14.37 6.65
C ARG A 451 9.14 -14.56 8.12
N ALA A 452 9.24 -13.50 8.91
CA ALA A 452 9.03 -13.52 10.34
C ALA A 452 8.49 -12.15 10.79
N THR A 453 8.05 -12.06 12.04
CA THR A 453 7.62 -10.81 12.67
C THR A 453 8.63 -10.38 13.75
N PRO A 454 9.87 -9.96 13.38
CA PRO A 454 10.89 -9.59 14.35
C PRO A 454 10.82 -8.12 14.81
N ASP A 455 10.07 -7.26 14.12
CA ASP A 455 10.07 -5.81 14.39
C ASP A 455 9.53 -5.48 15.79
N PRO A 456 10.39 -5.04 16.72
CA PRO A 456 9.99 -4.80 18.09
C PRO A 456 9.01 -3.64 18.22
N VAL A 457 9.12 -2.62 17.35
CA VAL A 457 8.24 -1.44 17.41
C VAL A 457 6.85 -1.82 16.92
N SER A 458 6.76 -2.57 15.81
CA SER A 458 5.48 -3.12 15.35
C SER A 458 4.82 -4.01 16.41
N ARG A 459 5.58 -4.91 17.03
CA ARG A 459 5.07 -5.81 18.09
C ARG A 459 4.60 -5.05 19.32
N ALA A 460 5.34 -4.04 19.75
CA ALA A 460 4.95 -3.20 20.89
C ALA A 460 3.70 -2.38 20.58
N LEU A 461 3.60 -1.89 19.34
CA LEU A 461 2.49 -1.05 18.91
C LEU A 461 1.19 -1.87 18.80
N TRP A 462 1.18 -2.95 18.02
CA TRP A 462 -0.05 -3.72 17.76
C TRP A 462 -0.33 -4.84 18.75
N GLY A 463 0.66 -5.24 19.54
CA GLY A 463 0.62 -6.52 20.24
C GLY A 463 0.71 -7.70 19.27
N THR A 464 0.62 -8.91 19.84
CA THR A 464 0.68 -10.15 19.05
C THR A 464 -0.35 -11.16 19.52
N TYR A 465 -0.63 -12.15 18.67
CA TYR A 465 -1.38 -13.36 19.03
C TYR A 465 -0.61 -14.60 18.58
N ARG A 466 -0.82 -15.70 19.29
CA ARG A 466 -0.09 -16.96 19.04
C ARG A 466 -0.72 -17.77 17.92
N VAL A 467 0.12 -18.31 17.06
CA VAL A 467 -0.20 -19.33 16.06
C VAL A 467 0.76 -20.48 16.25
N GLY A 468 0.37 -21.45 17.08
CA GLY A 468 1.29 -22.47 17.57
C GLY A 468 2.40 -21.88 18.45
N ARG A 469 3.66 -22.07 18.04
CA ARG A 469 4.86 -21.54 18.72
C ARG A 469 5.29 -20.15 18.22
N HIS A 470 4.61 -19.62 17.20
CA HIS A 470 4.93 -18.32 16.61
C HIS A 470 3.95 -17.25 17.07
N GLU A 471 4.37 -16.00 16.95
CA GLU A 471 3.58 -14.83 17.31
C GLU A 471 3.45 -13.89 16.11
N LEU A 472 2.21 -13.63 15.71
CA LEU A 472 1.87 -12.72 14.61
C LEU A 472 1.31 -11.41 15.16
N LEU A 473 1.47 -10.31 14.42
CA LEU A 473 0.93 -9.00 14.78
C LEU A 473 -0.59 -9.03 14.80
N TYR A 474 -1.19 -8.48 15.85
CA TYR A 474 -2.61 -8.17 15.85
C TYR A 474 -2.83 -6.77 15.25
N VAL A 475 -2.61 -6.63 13.94
CA VAL A 475 -2.66 -5.34 13.21
C VAL A 475 -3.97 -4.57 13.45
N ASN A 476 -5.07 -5.29 13.69
CA ASN A 476 -6.38 -4.72 13.92
C ASN A 476 -6.69 -4.38 15.40
N SER A 477 -5.71 -4.46 16.31
CA SER A 477 -5.90 -4.22 17.74
C SER A 477 -6.39 -2.82 18.09
N PHE A 478 -5.98 -1.80 17.32
CA PHE A 478 -6.46 -0.43 17.53
C PHE A 478 -7.84 -0.18 16.98
N ALA A 479 -8.08 -0.66 15.76
CA ALA A 479 -9.26 -0.28 15.03
C ALA A 479 -10.47 -1.13 15.39
N GLY A 480 -10.25 -2.38 15.82
CA GLY A 480 -11.34 -3.31 16.09
C GLY A 480 -12.25 -3.49 14.88
N THR A 481 -11.74 -3.22 13.66
CA THR A 481 -12.51 -3.41 12.43
C THR A 481 -12.80 -4.88 12.23
N CYS A 482 -13.60 -5.23 11.22
CA CYS A 482 -14.10 -6.58 11.03
C CYS A 482 -13.11 -7.70 11.37
N CYS A 483 -13.71 -8.80 11.81
CA CYS A 483 -13.20 -10.14 11.57
C CYS A 483 -12.08 -10.54 12.54
N GLY A 484 -12.23 -10.21 13.83
CA GLY A 484 -11.44 -10.81 14.91
C GLY A 484 -9.97 -10.38 14.91
N ARG A 485 -9.06 -11.34 15.07
CA ARG A 485 -7.61 -11.12 15.16
C ARG A 485 -6.92 -11.09 13.80
N GLY A 486 -7.59 -11.57 12.76
CA GLY A 486 -7.08 -11.50 11.41
C GLY A 486 -8.01 -12.13 10.37
N LEU A 487 -7.73 -11.79 9.13
CA LEU A 487 -8.08 -12.43 7.86
C LEU A 487 -7.04 -11.83 6.91
N ASN A 488 -7.48 -10.90 6.07
CA ASN A 488 -6.60 -10.10 5.23
C ASN A 488 -5.65 -9.20 6.04
N GLN A 489 -5.93 -8.92 7.32
CA GLN A 489 -5.05 -8.14 8.21
C GLN A 489 -3.76 -8.89 8.58
N ALA A 490 -3.73 -10.22 8.44
CA ALA A 490 -2.53 -11.02 8.65
C ALA A 490 -1.55 -10.96 7.45
N ILE A 491 -1.96 -10.32 6.34
CA ILE A 491 -1.17 -10.20 5.11
C ILE A 491 -0.30 -8.94 5.20
N TYR A 492 0.65 -8.96 6.13
CA TYR A 492 1.66 -7.90 6.29
C TYR A 492 3.09 -8.40 6.05
N ASN A 493 3.29 -9.72 5.99
CA ASN A 493 4.51 -10.43 5.58
C ASN A 493 4.14 -11.82 5.02
N LEU A 494 5.09 -12.71 4.70
CA LEU A 494 4.82 -14.03 4.09
C LEU A 494 4.36 -15.11 5.08
N GLU A 495 4.26 -14.82 6.38
CA GLU A 495 3.79 -15.82 7.36
C GLU A 495 2.33 -16.19 7.16
N PHE A 496 1.52 -15.34 6.49
CA PHE A 496 0.12 -15.67 6.18
C PHE A 496 -0.01 -16.96 5.34
N LEU A 497 1.01 -17.32 4.56
CA LEU A 497 1.02 -18.55 3.76
C LEU A 497 0.90 -19.81 4.64
N ARG A 498 1.26 -19.72 5.92
CA ARG A 498 1.11 -20.82 6.89
C ARG A 498 -0.35 -21.11 7.17
N PHE A 499 -1.25 -20.13 7.10
CA PHE A 499 -2.69 -20.39 7.22
C PHE A 499 -3.20 -21.26 6.07
N ALA A 500 -2.74 -21.00 4.85
CA ALA A 500 -3.04 -21.88 3.73
C ALA A 500 -2.49 -23.29 4.02
N GLN A 501 -1.20 -23.44 4.32
CA GLN A 501 -0.62 -24.77 4.54
C GLN A 501 -1.30 -25.56 5.67
N LEU A 502 -1.59 -24.90 6.80
CA LEU A 502 -2.28 -25.51 7.94
C LEU A 502 -3.71 -25.93 7.60
N THR A 503 -4.46 -25.08 6.90
CA THR A 503 -5.82 -25.44 6.46
C THR A 503 -5.81 -26.59 5.45
N GLN A 504 -4.81 -26.67 4.57
CA GLN A 504 -4.65 -27.85 3.70
C GLN A 504 -4.34 -29.11 4.50
N ALA A 505 -3.48 -29.03 5.51
CA ALA A 505 -3.18 -30.16 6.40
C ALA A 505 -4.43 -30.61 7.16
N ALA A 506 -5.24 -29.67 7.65
CA ALA A 506 -6.52 -29.97 8.30
C ALA A 506 -7.51 -30.67 7.36
N LEU A 507 -7.63 -30.19 6.12
CA LEU A 507 -8.46 -30.86 5.11
C LEU A 507 -7.97 -32.29 4.85
N SER A 508 -6.65 -32.47 4.69
CA SER A 508 -6.04 -33.79 4.51
C SER A 508 -6.11 -34.70 5.75
N HIS A 509 -6.37 -34.15 6.93
CA HIS A 509 -6.61 -34.94 8.14
C HIS A 509 -8.07 -35.42 8.21
N VAL A 510 -9.01 -34.59 7.75
CA VAL A 510 -10.45 -34.85 7.81
C VAL A 510 -10.96 -35.69 6.62
N ARG A 511 -10.10 -36.37 5.84
CA ARG A 511 -10.51 -37.10 4.62
C ARG A 511 -11.44 -38.32 4.85
N PRO A 512 -12.39 -38.59 3.93
CA PRO A 512 -12.69 -37.79 2.74
C PRO A 512 -13.59 -36.61 3.09
N VAL A 513 -13.17 -35.39 2.75
CA VAL A 513 -14.01 -34.18 2.91
C VAL A 513 -15.06 -34.14 1.81
N ALA A 514 -14.69 -34.61 0.61
CA ALA A 514 -15.54 -34.60 -0.59
C ALA A 514 -16.79 -35.48 -0.50
N THR A 515 -16.83 -36.47 0.41
CA THR A 515 -17.96 -37.40 0.57
C THR A 515 -19.00 -36.91 1.61
N GLY A 516 -19.10 -35.59 1.85
CA GLY A 516 -20.15 -35.01 2.68
C GLY A 516 -19.78 -34.72 4.14
N ARG A 517 -18.49 -34.57 4.49
CA ARG A 517 -18.12 -34.12 5.84
C ARG A 517 -18.29 -32.61 5.97
N THR A 518 -19.03 -32.20 6.98
CA THR A 518 -19.22 -30.78 7.31
C THR A 518 -18.02 -30.23 8.08
N LEU A 519 -17.41 -29.17 7.56
CA LEU A 519 -16.40 -28.38 8.27
C LEU A 519 -17.08 -27.20 8.96
N VAL A 520 -16.74 -26.98 10.22
CA VAL A 520 -17.29 -25.92 11.04
C VAL A 520 -16.17 -24.93 11.34
N LEU A 521 -16.40 -23.68 10.95
CA LEU A 521 -15.46 -22.58 11.17
C LEU A 521 -16.05 -21.56 12.14
N PRO A 522 -15.20 -20.88 12.92
CA PRO A 522 -15.65 -19.77 13.72
C PRO A 522 -16.23 -18.65 12.84
N GLY A 523 -17.33 -18.03 13.24
CA GLY A 523 -18.09 -16.96 12.58
C GLY A 523 -17.57 -16.54 11.19
N PRO A 524 -16.91 -15.36 11.03
CA PRO A 524 -16.46 -14.89 9.73
C PRO A 524 -15.16 -15.54 9.21
N ALA A 525 -14.65 -16.59 9.86
CA ALA A 525 -13.51 -17.34 9.36
C ALA A 525 -13.86 -18.21 8.15
N ASP A 526 -15.15 -18.41 7.87
CA ASP A 526 -15.63 -19.07 6.65
C ASP A 526 -15.38 -18.26 5.37
N TRP A 527 -15.16 -16.93 5.50
CA TRP A 527 -14.99 -15.99 4.40
C TRP A 527 -13.87 -16.41 3.42
N LEU A 528 -14.25 -17.15 2.38
CA LEU A 528 -13.38 -17.55 1.27
C LEU A 528 -12.09 -18.26 1.71
N SER A 529 -12.09 -18.90 2.88
CA SER A 529 -10.92 -19.54 3.48
C SER A 529 -10.58 -20.91 2.88
N ILE A 530 -11.57 -21.60 2.27
CA ILE A 530 -11.40 -22.92 1.68
C ILE A 530 -11.91 -22.91 0.23
N ASN A 531 -10.99 -23.16 -0.71
CA ASN A 531 -11.28 -23.30 -2.13
C ASN A 531 -11.91 -24.67 -2.44
N ALA A 532 -12.36 -24.83 -3.68
CA ALA A 532 -12.73 -26.14 -4.20
C ALA A 532 -11.51 -27.08 -4.22
N LEU A 533 -11.78 -28.38 -4.07
CA LEU A 533 -10.78 -29.43 -3.93
C LEU A 533 -10.81 -30.34 -5.16
N ASP A 534 -9.64 -30.77 -5.63
CA ASP A 534 -9.54 -31.82 -6.63
C ASP A 534 -9.71 -33.23 -6.03
N ARG A 535 -9.58 -34.28 -6.86
CA ARG A 535 -9.69 -35.68 -6.43
C ARG A 535 -8.64 -36.08 -5.39
N ASP A 536 -7.50 -35.40 -5.36
CA ASP A 536 -6.43 -35.59 -4.36
C ASP A 536 -6.63 -34.68 -3.14
N GLU A 537 -7.82 -34.08 -3.01
CA GLU A 537 -8.23 -33.03 -2.09
C GLU A 537 -7.24 -31.86 -1.93
N ARG A 538 -6.54 -31.51 -3.01
CA ARG A 538 -5.73 -30.31 -3.06
C ARG A 538 -6.60 -29.15 -3.52
N ARG A 539 -6.41 -27.98 -2.91
CA ARG A 539 -7.10 -26.77 -3.35
C ARG A 539 -6.77 -26.43 -4.81
N ARG A 540 -7.80 -26.01 -5.54
CA ARG A 540 -7.70 -25.48 -6.90
C ARG A 540 -8.57 -24.24 -7.05
N LEU A 541 -8.18 -23.34 -7.94
CA LEU A 541 -9.05 -22.23 -8.37
C LEU A 541 -10.11 -22.71 -9.36
N ARG A 542 -9.72 -23.60 -10.27
CA ARG A 542 -10.56 -24.13 -11.35
C ARG A 542 -10.08 -25.52 -11.77
N GLY A 543 -10.96 -26.30 -12.38
CA GLY A 543 -10.68 -27.68 -12.79
C GLY A 543 -11.96 -28.44 -13.09
N ARG A 544 -11.82 -29.61 -13.72
CA ARG A 544 -12.91 -30.60 -13.84
C ARG A 544 -12.98 -31.41 -12.53
N ASP A 545 -14.17 -31.88 -12.19
CA ASP A 545 -14.41 -32.74 -11.02
C ASP A 545 -13.96 -32.13 -9.67
N LEU A 546 -14.13 -30.82 -9.53
CA LEU A 546 -13.86 -30.15 -8.26
C LEU A 546 -15.04 -30.34 -7.29
N THR A 547 -14.71 -30.64 -6.04
CA THR A 547 -15.69 -30.73 -4.95
C THR A 547 -15.55 -29.52 -4.03
N VAL A 548 -16.66 -28.88 -3.68
CA VAL A 548 -16.68 -27.80 -2.68
C VAL A 548 -17.07 -28.41 -1.33
N PRO A 549 -16.20 -28.33 -0.31
CA PRO A 549 -16.55 -28.79 1.03
C PRO A 549 -17.80 -28.09 1.57
N THR A 550 -18.64 -28.83 2.31
CA THR A 550 -19.74 -28.21 3.05
C THR A 550 -19.15 -27.45 4.24
N LEU A 551 -19.16 -26.12 4.15
CA LEU A 551 -18.74 -25.22 5.21
C LEU A 551 -19.96 -24.73 5.98
N MET A 552 -19.89 -24.78 7.30
CA MET A 552 -20.89 -24.20 8.19
C MET A 552 -20.21 -23.24 9.17
N ARG A 553 -20.88 -22.12 9.46
CA ARG A 553 -20.49 -21.28 10.57
C ARG A 553 -20.90 -21.93 11.87
N ALA A 554 -20.05 -21.84 12.89
CA ALA A 554 -20.36 -22.36 14.22
C ALA A 554 -21.68 -21.78 14.77
N GLN A 555 -22.00 -20.53 14.42
CA GLN A 555 -23.28 -19.90 14.74
C GLN A 555 -24.47 -20.58 14.04
N ASP A 556 -24.40 -20.82 12.72
CA ASP A 556 -25.49 -21.48 11.98
C ASP A 556 -25.78 -22.89 12.53
N LEU A 557 -24.73 -23.58 12.98
CA LEU A 557 -24.82 -24.88 13.64
C LEU A 557 -25.48 -24.77 15.02
N ALA A 558 -25.09 -23.77 15.82
CA ALA A 558 -25.63 -23.51 17.15
C ALA A 558 -27.10 -23.06 17.13
N ASP A 559 -27.52 -22.40 16.05
CA ASP A 559 -28.90 -21.95 15.83
C ASP A 559 -29.82 -23.07 15.29
N GLY A 560 -29.30 -24.29 15.11
CA GLY A 560 -30.07 -25.48 14.73
C GLY A 560 -30.57 -25.49 13.28
N ARG A 561 -30.00 -24.66 12.40
CA ARG A 561 -30.45 -24.53 10.99
C ARG A 561 -30.14 -25.78 10.16
N ALA A 562 -29.02 -26.45 10.44
CA ALA A 562 -28.68 -27.77 9.93
C ALA A 562 -27.84 -28.50 10.99
N LEU A 563 -28.16 -29.77 11.27
CA LEU A 563 -27.53 -30.54 12.35
C LEU A 563 -27.00 -31.88 11.84
N PRO A 564 -25.85 -31.89 11.13
CA PRO A 564 -25.22 -33.14 10.71
C PRO A 564 -24.86 -34.01 11.91
N ASP A 565 -24.92 -35.34 11.77
CA ASP A 565 -24.58 -36.24 12.87
C ASP A 565 -23.10 -36.15 13.27
N THR A 566 -22.24 -35.84 12.29
CA THR A 566 -20.82 -35.60 12.52
C THR A 566 -20.33 -34.38 11.76
N ALA A 567 -19.51 -33.57 12.41
CA ALA A 567 -18.86 -32.42 11.81
C ALA A 567 -17.43 -32.25 12.37
N TRP A 568 -16.65 -31.35 11.80
CA TRP A 568 -15.27 -31.08 12.24
C TRP A 568 -15.04 -29.59 12.44
N PHE A 569 -14.74 -29.20 13.66
CA PHE A 569 -14.45 -27.81 14.02
C PHE A 569 -12.97 -27.49 13.79
N LEU A 570 -12.69 -26.42 13.04
CA LEU A 570 -11.34 -25.93 12.78
C LEU A 570 -11.03 -24.74 13.69
N ASP A 571 -10.07 -24.93 14.59
CA ASP A 571 -9.61 -23.91 15.54
C ASP A 571 -8.54 -23.02 14.89
N VAL A 572 -9.02 -21.98 14.19
CA VAL A 572 -8.18 -21.04 13.44
C VAL A 572 -7.69 -19.91 14.33
N ALA A 573 -6.38 -19.77 14.49
CA ALA A 573 -5.79 -18.82 15.44
C ALA A 573 -6.16 -17.33 15.24
N TYR A 574 -6.53 -16.94 14.01
CA TYR A 574 -6.95 -15.57 13.68
C TYR A 574 -8.39 -15.24 14.10
N PHE A 575 -9.16 -16.23 14.59
CA PHE A 575 -10.43 -16.02 15.29
C PHE A 575 -10.51 -16.86 16.57
N PRO A 576 -10.61 -16.24 17.76
CA PRO A 576 -10.77 -17.01 18.99
C PRO A 576 -12.09 -17.80 18.96
N GLY A 577 -11.97 -19.12 18.84
CA GLY A 577 -13.11 -20.03 18.67
C GLY A 577 -13.79 -20.46 19.96
N ASP A 578 -13.21 -20.19 21.14
CA ASP A 578 -13.65 -20.75 22.43
C ASP A 578 -15.13 -20.49 22.72
N ALA A 579 -15.59 -19.25 22.53
CA ALA A 579 -16.97 -18.86 22.79
C ALA A 579 -17.97 -19.48 21.80
N GLU A 580 -17.53 -19.83 20.60
CA GLU A 580 -18.38 -20.47 19.59
C GLU A 580 -18.35 -21.99 19.73
N LEU A 581 -17.20 -22.56 20.06
CA LEU A 581 -17.06 -23.98 20.41
C LEU A 581 -17.92 -24.32 21.64
N ALA A 582 -17.94 -23.45 22.66
CA ALA A 582 -18.82 -23.60 23.82
C ALA A 582 -20.32 -23.57 23.44
N ARG A 583 -20.71 -22.78 22.44
CA ARG A 583 -22.08 -22.75 21.92
C ARG A 583 -22.42 -24.06 21.19
N VAL A 584 -21.52 -24.52 20.32
CA VAL A 584 -21.68 -25.78 19.58
C VAL A 584 -21.69 -27.00 20.52
N ALA A 585 -20.95 -26.96 21.63
CA ALA A 585 -20.88 -28.04 22.62
C ALA A 585 -22.22 -28.35 23.33
N ARG A 586 -23.22 -27.46 23.20
CA ARG A 586 -24.59 -27.73 23.67
C ARG A 586 -25.32 -28.75 22.81
N LEU A 587 -25.01 -28.81 21.52
CA LEU A 587 -25.66 -29.70 20.54
C LEU A 587 -24.79 -30.90 20.16
N TYR A 588 -23.48 -30.81 20.42
CA TYR A 588 -22.48 -31.82 20.05
C TYR A 588 -21.63 -32.25 21.25
N HIS A 589 -21.22 -33.52 21.26
CA HIS A 589 -20.05 -33.97 21.97
C HIS A 589 -18.80 -33.48 21.22
N VAL A 590 -18.00 -32.64 21.87
CA VAL A 590 -16.76 -32.10 21.32
C VAL A 590 -15.60 -33.04 21.68
N GLY A 591 -14.97 -33.64 20.67
CA GLY A 591 -13.80 -34.48 20.84
C GLY A 591 -12.58 -33.71 21.34
N ALA A 592 -11.56 -34.46 21.77
CA ALA A 592 -10.26 -33.90 22.11
C ALA A 592 -9.67 -33.14 20.91
N PRO A 593 -8.95 -32.02 21.14
CA PRO A 593 -8.26 -31.32 20.07
C PRO A 593 -7.14 -32.17 19.50
N ASP A 594 -7.18 -32.42 18.20
CA ASP A 594 -6.01 -32.85 17.45
C ASP A 594 -5.28 -31.61 16.92
N SER A 595 -3.97 -31.52 17.16
CA SER A 595 -3.18 -30.34 16.79
C SER A 595 -2.24 -30.68 15.65
N LEU A 596 -2.43 -30.01 14.52
CA LEU A 596 -1.60 -30.17 13.34
C LEU A 596 -0.55 -29.07 13.30
N TRP A 597 0.71 -29.45 13.03
CA TRP A 597 1.86 -28.55 13.12
C TRP A 597 2.66 -28.50 11.81
N ILE A 598 3.06 -27.30 11.40
CA ILE A 598 3.98 -27.06 10.27
C ILE A 598 4.98 -26.00 10.69
N ASP A 599 6.26 -26.34 10.74
CA ASP A 599 7.36 -25.44 11.12
C ASP A 599 7.11 -24.67 12.44
N GLY A 600 6.40 -25.30 13.39
CA GLY A 600 6.02 -24.69 14.67
C GLY A 600 4.73 -23.87 14.66
N TYR A 601 4.13 -23.58 13.49
CA TYR A 601 2.77 -23.05 13.41
C TYR A 601 1.77 -24.17 13.64
N GLY A 602 0.64 -23.88 14.28
CA GLY A 602 -0.34 -24.89 14.67
C GLY A 602 -1.78 -24.52 14.30
N ILE A 603 -2.60 -25.53 13.99
CA ILE A 603 -4.06 -25.43 13.87
C ILE A 603 -4.71 -26.59 14.64
N GLY A 604 -5.77 -26.30 15.38
CA GLY A 604 -6.55 -27.34 16.07
C GLY A 604 -7.67 -27.86 15.20
N VAL A 605 -7.94 -29.16 15.29
CA VAL A 605 -9.06 -29.84 14.64
C VAL A 605 -9.79 -30.66 15.69
N ARG A 606 -11.11 -30.50 15.78
CA ARG A 606 -11.94 -31.21 16.77
C ARG A 606 -13.09 -31.91 16.06
N ARG A 607 -13.27 -33.20 16.33
CA ARG A 607 -14.45 -33.94 15.88
C ARG A 607 -15.66 -33.53 16.71
N LEU A 608 -16.78 -33.27 16.06
CA LEU A 608 -18.08 -33.01 16.66
C LEU A 608 -19.00 -34.19 16.37
N VAL A 609 -19.62 -34.75 17.40
CA VAL A 609 -20.62 -35.82 17.26
C VAL A 609 -21.93 -35.32 17.86
N ARG A 610 -23.01 -35.30 17.09
CA ARG A 610 -24.30 -34.77 17.55
C ARG A 610 -24.77 -35.55 18.77
N ARG A 611 -25.29 -34.84 19.78
CA ARG A 611 -25.90 -35.49 20.95
C ARG A 611 -27.29 -36.04 20.58
N ALA A 612 -27.64 -37.21 21.10
CA ALA A 612 -28.92 -37.87 20.77
C ALA A 612 -30.15 -37.05 21.19
N ASP A 613 -30.03 -36.24 22.26
CA ASP A 613 -31.07 -35.38 22.82
C ASP A 613 -31.18 -34.00 22.14
N ALA A 614 -30.22 -33.63 21.28
CA ALA A 614 -30.16 -32.32 20.63
C ALA A 614 -31.37 -31.99 19.73
N GLY A 615 -32.20 -32.97 19.37
CA GLY A 615 -33.45 -32.76 18.63
C GLY A 615 -34.69 -32.43 19.50
N SER A 616 -34.58 -32.57 20.83
CA SER A 616 -35.71 -32.45 21.77
C SER A 616 -35.67 -31.20 22.67
N ALA A 617 -34.57 -30.43 22.61
CA ALA A 617 -34.46 -29.18 23.36
C ALA A 617 -35.45 -28.14 22.81
N PRO A 618 -36.25 -27.47 23.68
CA PRO A 618 -37.14 -26.40 23.24
C PRO A 618 -36.32 -25.27 22.60
N ARG A 619 -36.76 -24.84 21.41
CA ARG A 619 -36.11 -23.81 20.59
C ARG A 619 -36.18 -22.43 21.22
#